data_AF-A0A1G5HL05-F1
#
_entry.id   AF-A0A1G5HL05-F1
#
_cell.length_a   1.000
_cell.length_b   1.000
_cell.length_c   1.000
_cell.angle_alpha   90.00
_cell.angle_beta   90.00
_cell.angle_gamma   90.00
#
_symmetry.space_group_name_H-M   'P 1'
#
loop_
_entity.id
_entity.type
_entity.pdbx_description
1 polymer ?
#
loop_
_entity_poly.entity_id
_entity_poly.type
_entity_poly.pdbx_seq_one_letter_code
_entity_poly.pdbx_strand_id
1 'polypeptide(L)'
;MHFPARIIGLVLLAAGAACPAWGAELRPQPGEALQQVVDRAAEGDTVVVPEGTHTVEALRLDKALTLAGEEDAVLDGGGSGDVIRVTAPGVTIQGLEIRHSGMDLNEMNAGVFVEGSATGTRIEDCFIDRTAWGIWVDGAASPVIRDNRIHGNAEVVSPDRGNGVQLWDVSGALVTGNEIWETRDGIYIEVSHGGNVLHDNHLHHLRYGVHYMYSHRNEVTNNRTHDTRAGYALMMSDNLEVHHNRSADDEDYGLLLNYVKQSAIHHNRVDPGPEKCAFVYNAQYNDFHHNRFRGCEVGIHLTAGSFHNRIHQNAFLHSRNQVKYVGNREQEWSRDGRGNYWSDYLGWDTDGDGIGDVPYRPNDMVDKLIWKYPLVRILMNSPAVQTLRWIQQQFPALRSPGVTDRHPLMDPEGVTP
;
A
#
# COMPACT_ATOMS: atom_id res chain seq x y z
N MET A 1 -40.68 -75.49 15.24
CA MET A 1 -40.35 -74.05 15.41
C MET A 1 -38.88 -73.97 15.76
N HIS A 2 -38.02 -73.71 14.77
CA HIS A 2 -36.57 -73.56 14.94
C HIS A 2 -36.20 -72.08 14.78
N PHE A 3 -35.60 -71.50 15.82
CA PHE A 3 -34.99 -70.17 15.77
C PHE A 3 -33.50 -70.30 15.37
N PRO A 4 -32.95 -69.43 14.50
CA PRO A 4 -31.53 -69.45 14.18
C PRO A 4 -30.74 -68.58 15.16
N ALA A 5 -29.55 -69.06 15.54
CA ALA A 5 -28.56 -68.36 16.35
C ALA A 5 -27.90 -67.22 15.54
N ARG A 6 -27.85 -66.01 16.11
CA ARG A 6 -27.10 -64.87 15.58
C ARG A 6 -25.67 -64.90 16.14
N ILE A 7 -24.69 -64.94 15.25
CA ILE A 7 -23.27 -64.75 15.52
C ILE A 7 -23.03 -63.25 15.74
N ILE A 8 -22.54 -62.86 16.92
CA ILE A 8 -22.08 -61.51 17.21
C ILE A 8 -20.57 -61.49 16.95
N GLY A 9 -20.16 -60.82 15.86
CA GLY A 9 -18.76 -60.53 15.57
C GLY A 9 -18.25 -59.39 16.43
N LEU A 10 -17.19 -59.63 17.20
CA LEU A 10 -16.48 -58.65 18.01
C LEU A 10 -15.59 -57.81 17.10
N VAL A 11 -15.95 -56.55 16.84
CA VAL A 11 -15.10 -55.57 16.16
C VAL A 11 -14.19 -54.94 17.21
N LEU A 12 -12.89 -55.28 17.18
CA LEU A 12 -11.86 -54.57 17.91
C LEU A 12 -11.60 -53.23 17.22
N LEU A 13 -12.14 -52.14 17.78
CA LEU A 13 -11.70 -50.78 17.45
C LEU A 13 -10.33 -50.55 18.08
N ALA A 14 -9.28 -50.58 17.25
CA ALA A 14 -7.98 -50.06 17.61
C ALA A 14 -8.07 -48.53 17.61
N ALA A 15 -8.19 -47.93 18.80
CA ALA A 15 -8.01 -46.50 19.00
C ALA A 15 -6.51 -46.17 18.87
N GLY A 16 -6.07 -45.89 17.64
CA GLY A 16 -4.76 -45.29 17.40
C GLY A 16 -4.76 -43.86 17.93
N ALA A 17 -3.98 -43.62 18.98
CA ALA A 17 -3.67 -42.27 19.43
C ALA A 17 -2.91 -41.55 18.32
N ALA A 18 -3.58 -40.67 17.58
CA ALA A 18 -2.93 -39.71 16.71
C ALA A 18 -2.20 -38.71 17.61
N CYS A 19 -0.92 -38.96 17.89
CA CYS A 19 -0.03 -37.90 18.35
C CYS A 19 0.04 -36.85 17.24
N PRO A 20 -0.10 -35.55 17.52
CA PRO A 20 0.30 -34.54 16.56
C PRO A 20 1.78 -34.79 16.27
N ALA A 21 2.10 -35.17 15.04
CA ALA A 21 3.48 -35.35 14.62
C ALA A 21 4.11 -33.95 14.59
N TRP A 22 4.83 -33.59 15.65
CA TRP A 22 5.76 -32.48 15.57
C TRP A 22 6.89 -32.91 14.63
N GLY A 23 7.14 -32.10 13.59
CA GLY A 23 8.24 -32.34 12.67
C GLY A 23 9.58 -32.35 13.41
N ALA A 24 10.55 -33.10 12.88
CA ALA A 24 11.88 -33.17 13.46
C ALA A 24 12.63 -31.86 13.22
N GLU A 25 13.50 -31.49 14.17
CA GLU A 25 14.50 -30.46 13.96
C GLU A 25 15.77 -31.07 13.34
N LEU A 26 16.17 -30.53 12.20
CA LEU A 26 17.34 -30.96 11.44
C LEU A 26 18.36 -29.83 11.39
N ARG A 27 19.60 -30.17 11.70
CA ARG A 27 20.75 -29.26 11.67
C ARG A 27 21.79 -29.77 10.67
N PRO A 28 22.51 -28.90 9.96
CA PRO A 28 23.65 -29.31 9.16
C PRO A 28 24.76 -29.83 10.06
N GLN A 29 25.37 -30.94 9.67
CA GLN A 29 26.64 -31.39 10.24
C GLN A 29 27.79 -30.49 9.75
N PRO A 30 28.94 -30.43 10.45
CA PRO A 30 30.08 -29.63 9.98
C PRO A 30 30.48 -29.99 8.55
N GLY A 31 30.45 -29.00 7.66
CA GLY A 31 30.77 -29.16 6.23
C GLY A 31 29.64 -29.72 5.36
N GLU A 32 28.48 -30.00 5.94
CA GLU A 32 27.28 -30.40 5.20
C GLU A 32 26.61 -29.17 4.55
N ALA A 33 26.26 -29.28 3.27
CA ALA A 33 25.54 -28.21 2.58
C ALA A 33 24.09 -28.15 3.06
N LEU A 34 23.54 -26.94 3.25
CA LEU A 34 22.14 -26.76 3.69
C LEU A 34 21.13 -27.46 2.79
N GLN A 35 21.36 -27.46 1.47
CA GLN A 35 20.49 -28.18 0.54
C GLN A 35 20.40 -29.68 0.87
N GLN A 36 21.49 -30.33 1.30
CA GLN A 36 21.46 -31.75 1.68
C GLN A 36 20.57 -32.00 2.91
N VAL A 37 20.49 -31.02 3.82
CA VAL A 37 19.61 -31.08 4.99
C VAL A 37 18.15 -30.94 4.57
N VAL A 38 17.85 -30.01 3.66
CA VAL A 38 16.53 -29.85 3.05
C VAL A 38 16.10 -31.10 2.28
N ASP A 39 17.01 -31.68 1.50
CA ASP A 39 16.76 -32.87 0.67
C ASP A 39 16.40 -34.10 1.52
N ARG A 40 16.92 -34.24 2.73
CA ARG A 40 16.57 -35.32 3.66
C ARG A 40 15.42 -35.01 4.62
N ALA A 41 15.01 -33.75 4.72
CA ALA A 41 13.89 -33.34 5.57
C ALA A 41 12.59 -33.98 5.08
N ALA A 42 11.73 -34.40 6.02
CA ALA A 42 10.36 -34.78 5.76
C ALA A 42 9.45 -33.53 5.74
N GLU A 43 8.25 -33.67 5.17
CA GLU A 43 7.24 -32.62 5.27
C GLU A 43 6.88 -32.37 6.75
N GLY A 44 6.81 -31.10 7.13
CA GLY A 44 6.56 -30.62 8.49
C GLY A 44 7.83 -30.44 9.33
N ASP A 45 9.00 -30.91 8.88
CA ASP A 45 10.26 -30.75 9.61
C ASP A 45 10.71 -29.27 9.66
N THR A 46 11.58 -28.98 10.62
CA THR A 46 12.27 -27.69 10.74
C THR A 46 13.75 -27.87 10.42
N VAL A 47 14.24 -27.20 9.39
CA VAL A 47 15.67 -27.08 9.08
C VAL A 47 16.20 -25.83 9.77
N VAL A 48 17.06 -26.05 10.77
CA VAL A 48 17.69 -24.96 11.54
C VAL A 48 19.01 -24.58 10.89
N VAL A 49 19.14 -23.31 10.50
CA VAL A 49 20.36 -22.69 9.99
C VAL A 49 21.15 -22.13 11.19
N PRO A 50 22.31 -22.71 11.52
CA PRO A 50 23.09 -22.25 12.67
C PRO A 50 23.62 -20.81 12.51
N GLU A 51 24.06 -20.22 13.61
CA GLU A 51 24.81 -18.95 13.62
C GLU A 51 25.93 -18.93 12.55
N GLY A 52 26.10 -17.78 11.89
CA GLY A 52 27.18 -17.54 10.94
C GLY A 52 26.72 -17.52 9.48
N THR A 53 27.68 -17.35 8.56
CA THR A 53 27.40 -17.21 7.13
C THR A 53 27.46 -18.56 6.40
N HIS A 54 26.36 -18.89 5.72
CA HIS A 54 26.22 -20.09 4.90
C HIS A 54 26.01 -19.68 3.44
N THR A 55 27.00 -19.97 2.60
CA THR A 55 26.87 -19.74 1.17
C THR A 55 25.97 -20.80 0.54
N VAL A 56 25.00 -20.36 -0.26
CA VAL A 56 24.06 -21.23 -0.96
C VAL A 56 24.05 -20.92 -2.46
N GLU A 57 23.98 -21.98 -3.27
CA GLU A 57 23.76 -21.88 -4.71
C GLU A 57 22.25 -22.05 -4.98
N ALA A 58 21.46 -21.01 -4.67
CA ALA A 58 19.99 -21.00 -4.74
C ALA A 58 19.33 -22.14 -3.95
N LEU A 59 19.15 -21.93 -2.64
CA LEU A 59 18.52 -22.91 -1.75
C LEU A 59 17.07 -23.17 -2.17
N ARG A 60 16.78 -24.40 -2.60
CA ARG A 60 15.47 -24.80 -3.10
C ARG A 60 14.64 -25.45 -1.99
N LEU A 61 13.48 -24.86 -1.70
CA LEU A 61 12.49 -25.39 -0.77
C LEU A 61 11.35 -26.05 -1.56
N ASP A 62 11.41 -27.37 -1.67
CA ASP A 62 10.52 -28.21 -2.49
C ASP A 62 9.63 -29.16 -1.68
N LYS A 63 9.59 -28.97 -0.35
CA LYS A 63 8.67 -29.65 0.58
C LYS A 63 8.08 -28.64 1.54
N ALA A 64 6.89 -28.93 2.07
CA ALA A 64 6.30 -28.14 3.16
C ALA A 64 7.18 -28.29 4.42
N LEU A 65 7.99 -27.29 4.75
CA LEU A 65 8.91 -27.30 5.89
C LEU A 65 9.12 -25.90 6.44
N THR A 66 9.76 -25.82 7.61
CA THR A 66 10.23 -24.54 8.18
C THR A 66 11.74 -24.43 8.01
N LEU A 67 12.22 -23.34 7.41
CA LEU A 67 13.63 -22.95 7.40
C LEU A 67 13.81 -21.82 8.44
N ALA A 68 14.49 -22.12 9.53
CA ALA A 68 14.62 -21.22 10.68
C ALA A 68 16.08 -20.85 10.94
N GLY A 69 16.40 -19.56 10.97
CA GLY A 69 17.71 -19.06 11.41
C GLY A 69 17.84 -19.02 12.92
N GLU A 70 19.02 -19.36 13.42
CA GLU A 70 19.46 -18.93 14.75
C GLU A 70 19.88 -17.45 14.71
N GLU A 71 20.18 -16.88 15.88
CA GLU A 71 20.73 -15.52 15.97
C GLU A 71 21.96 -15.39 15.06
N ASP A 72 22.03 -14.30 14.30
CA ASP A 72 23.08 -14.01 13.32
C ASP A 72 23.30 -15.09 12.22
N ALA A 73 22.29 -15.92 11.93
CA ALA A 73 22.30 -16.83 10.79
C ALA A 73 22.12 -16.07 9.46
N VAL A 74 23.11 -16.19 8.57
CA VAL A 74 23.12 -15.51 7.26
C VAL A 74 23.12 -16.52 6.12
N LEU A 75 22.21 -16.36 5.17
CA LEU A 75 22.24 -17.01 3.86
C LEU A 75 22.82 -16.05 2.82
N ASP A 76 23.93 -16.45 2.22
CA ASP A 76 24.65 -15.67 1.21
C ASP A 76 24.52 -16.35 -0.16
N GLY A 77 23.85 -15.70 -1.11
CA GLY A 77 23.61 -16.24 -2.45
C GLY A 77 24.82 -16.19 -3.40
N GLY A 78 25.96 -15.64 -2.96
CA GLY A 78 27.19 -15.60 -3.76
C GLY A 78 27.14 -14.72 -5.02
N GLY A 79 26.09 -13.90 -5.18
CA GLY A 79 25.95 -12.96 -6.28
C GLY A 79 25.35 -13.53 -7.57
N SER A 80 24.68 -14.68 -7.51
CA SER A 80 24.09 -15.35 -8.68
C SER A 80 22.72 -15.95 -8.35
N GLY A 81 21.73 -15.79 -9.24
CA GLY A 81 20.40 -16.36 -9.04
C GLY A 81 19.64 -15.77 -7.84
N ASP A 82 18.63 -16.51 -7.38
CA ASP A 82 17.98 -16.22 -6.11
C ASP A 82 18.80 -16.78 -4.94
N VAL A 83 18.65 -16.21 -3.74
CA VAL A 83 19.22 -16.84 -2.53
C VAL A 83 18.38 -18.05 -2.11
N ILE A 84 17.05 -17.87 -2.05
CA ILE A 84 16.07 -18.92 -1.75
C ILE A 84 15.01 -18.98 -2.84
N ARG A 85 14.70 -20.18 -3.33
CA ARG A 85 13.57 -20.43 -4.24
C ARG A 85 12.58 -21.41 -3.61
N VAL A 86 11.35 -20.96 -3.44
CA VAL A 86 10.25 -21.72 -2.84
C VAL A 86 9.32 -22.24 -3.92
N THR A 87 9.12 -23.56 -3.93
CA THR A 87 8.30 -24.25 -4.94
C THR A 87 7.19 -25.11 -4.35
N ALA A 88 7.32 -25.50 -3.09
CA ALA A 88 6.31 -26.26 -2.38
C ALA A 88 5.36 -25.37 -1.57
N PRO A 89 4.09 -25.79 -1.42
CA PRO A 89 3.15 -25.10 -0.55
C PRO A 89 3.52 -25.24 0.93
N GLY A 90 3.06 -24.31 1.75
CA GLY A 90 3.17 -24.40 3.22
C GLY A 90 4.60 -24.27 3.77
N VAL A 91 5.51 -23.68 3.00
CA VAL A 91 6.87 -23.38 3.47
C VAL A 91 6.85 -22.15 4.40
N THR A 92 7.63 -22.21 5.47
CA THR A 92 7.90 -21.07 6.36
C THR A 92 9.40 -20.76 6.31
N ILE A 93 9.77 -19.49 6.12
CA ILE A 93 11.13 -18.97 6.21
C ILE A 93 11.13 -17.94 7.33
N GLN A 94 11.99 -18.11 8.34
CA GLN A 94 11.99 -17.21 9.49
C GLN A 94 13.36 -16.94 10.10
N GLY A 95 13.57 -15.72 10.60
CA GLY A 95 14.72 -15.37 11.44
C GLY A 95 16.07 -15.40 10.74
N LEU A 96 16.12 -15.11 9.44
CA LEU A 96 17.35 -15.17 8.64
C LEU A 96 17.77 -13.79 8.14
N GLU A 97 19.08 -13.54 8.10
CA GLU A 97 19.63 -12.56 7.17
C GLU A 97 19.81 -13.21 5.79
N ILE A 98 19.33 -12.56 4.73
CA ILE A 98 19.37 -13.04 3.35
C ILE A 98 20.01 -11.96 2.49
N ARG A 99 21.11 -12.27 1.81
CA ARG A 99 21.86 -11.28 1.03
C ARG A 99 22.57 -11.86 -0.19
N HIS A 100 23.09 -10.95 -1.02
CA HIS A 100 23.92 -11.26 -2.19
C HIS A 100 23.23 -12.21 -3.20
N SER A 101 22.00 -11.90 -3.59
CA SER A 101 21.39 -12.48 -4.80
C SER A 101 22.18 -12.05 -6.06
N GLY A 102 21.87 -12.66 -7.20
CA GLY A 102 22.16 -12.05 -8.50
C GLY A 102 21.51 -10.66 -8.62
N MET A 103 22.08 -9.81 -9.48
CA MET A 103 21.62 -8.41 -9.68
C MET A 103 20.89 -8.17 -11.01
N ASP A 104 20.69 -9.20 -11.84
CA ASP A 104 20.03 -9.04 -13.14
C ASP A 104 18.51 -8.89 -12.97
N LEU A 105 17.99 -7.73 -13.39
CA LEU A 105 16.57 -7.43 -13.30
C LEU A 105 15.69 -8.10 -14.38
N ASN A 106 16.28 -8.77 -15.37
CA ASN A 106 15.52 -9.51 -16.38
C ASN A 106 15.30 -10.96 -15.97
N GLU A 107 16.23 -11.51 -15.19
CA GLU A 107 16.16 -12.87 -14.64
C GLU A 107 15.39 -12.94 -13.31
N MET A 108 14.88 -11.80 -12.82
CA MET A 108 14.04 -11.70 -11.61
C MET A 108 14.73 -12.17 -10.32
N ASN A 109 16.06 -12.10 -10.26
CA ASN A 109 16.84 -12.58 -9.12
C ASN A 109 16.43 -11.94 -7.79
N ALA A 110 16.02 -12.73 -6.79
CA ALA A 110 15.52 -12.21 -5.52
C ALA A 110 16.28 -12.75 -4.30
N GLY A 111 16.11 -12.09 -3.15
CA GLY A 111 16.44 -12.70 -1.86
C GLY A 111 15.59 -13.96 -1.65
N VAL A 112 14.28 -13.83 -1.82
CA VAL A 112 13.34 -14.96 -1.80
C VAL A 112 12.43 -14.89 -3.02
N PHE A 113 12.47 -15.93 -3.85
CA PHE A 113 11.55 -16.12 -4.97
C PHE A 113 10.52 -17.20 -4.63
N VAL A 114 9.23 -16.87 -4.77
CA VAL A 114 8.10 -17.77 -4.46
C VAL A 114 7.34 -18.06 -5.75
N GLU A 115 7.39 -19.30 -6.21
CA GLU A 115 6.67 -19.76 -7.41
C GLU A 115 5.17 -19.96 -7.12
N GLY A 116 4.35 -19.94 -8.18
CA GLY A 116 2.88 -20.01 -8.06
C GLY A 116 2.35 -21.26 -7.37
N SER A 117 3.09 -22.38 -7.40
CA SER A 117 2.75 -23.60 -6.67
C SER A 117 2.96 -23.51 -5.15
N ALA A 118 3.73 -22.53 -4.69
CA ALA A 118 4.11 -22.36 -3.28
C ALA A 118 3.04 -21.60 -2.48
N THR A 119 1.80 -22.09 -2.54
CA THR A 119 0.66 -21.48 -1.83
C THR A 119 0.86 -21.49 -0.31
N GLY A 120 0.41 -20.44 0.37
CA GLY A 120 0.51 -20.35 1.83
C GLY A 120 1.94 -20.17 2.35
N THR A 121 2.89 -19.77 1.51
CA THR A 121 4.27 -19.48 1.94
C THR A 121 4.27 -18.36 2.98
N ARG A 122 5.05 -18.54 4.05
CA ARG A 122 5.26 -17.56 5.11
C ARG A 122 6.72 -17.12 5.12
N ILE A 123 6.96 -15.81 5.08
CA ILE A 123 8.29 -15.20 5.19
C ILE A 123 8.20 -14.21 6.36
N GLU A 124 8.84 -14.54 7.48
CA GLU A 124 8.61 -13.89 8.75
C GLU A 124 9.92 -13.48 9.43
N ASP A 125 9.99 -12.30 10.04
CA ASP A 125 11.10 -11.89 10.90
C ASP A 125 12.50 -12.01 10.21
N CYS A 126 12.57 -11.82 8.89
CA CYS A 126 13.82 -11.89 8.13
C CYS A 126 14.40 -10.49 7.86
N PHE A 127 15.73 -10.41 7.73
CA PHE A 127 16.43 -9.23 7.24
C PHE A 127 16.97 -9.51 5.82
N ILE A 128 16.44 -8.83 4.82
CA ILE A 128 16.86 -9.02 3.42
C ILE A 128 17.67 -7.80 2.99
N ASP A 129 18.96 -8.00 2.74
CA ASP A 129 19.93 -6.91 2.52
C ASP A 129 20.50 -6.94 1.10
N ARG A 130 20.31 -5.82 0.38
CA ARG A 130 20.97 -5.50 -0.90
C ARG A 130 20.88 -6.61 -1.95
N THR A 131 19.73 -7.24 -2.04
CA THR A 131 19.36 -8.13 -3.15
C THR A 131 18.81 -7.31 -4.32
N ALA A 132 18.66 -7.92 -5.51
CA ALA A 132 18.03 -7.21 -6.63
C ALA A 132 16.57 -6.89 -6.33
N TRP A 133 15.77 -7.91 -5.97
CA TRP A 133 14.47 -7.76 -5.31
C TRP A 133 14.54 -8.39 -3.94
N GLY A 134 13.81 -7.85 -2.97
CA GLY A 134 13.75 -8.45 -1.63
C GLY A 134 13.02 -9.78 -1.70
N ILE A 135 11.71 -9.71 -1.91
CA ILE A 135 10.81 -10.86 -2.03
C ILE A 135 10.04 -10.73 -3.34
N TRP A 136 10.12 -11.75 -4.19
CA TRP A 136 9.32 -11.87 -5.41
C TRP A 136 8.31 -13.00 -5.26
N VAL A 137 7.02 -12.69 -5.41
CA VAL A 137 5.94 -13.69 -5.42
C VAL A 137 5.29 -13.71 -6.80
N ASP A 138 5.37 -14.88 -7.45
CA ASP A 138 4.96 -15.10 -8.83
C ASP A 138 3.75 -16.05 -8.89
N GLY A 139 2.54 -15.49 -8.82
CA GLY A 139 1.29 -16.26 -8.98
C GLY A 139 0.85 -17.07 -7.77
N ALA A 140 1.51 -16.93 -6.61
CA ALA A 140 1.19 -17.74 -5.43
C ALA A 140 -0.06 -17.23 -4.70
N ALA A 141 -0.86 -18.16 -4.16
CA ALA A 141 -2.03 -17.82 -3.35
C ALA A 141 -1.70 -17.76 -1.86
N SER A 142 -2.28 -16.79 -1.17
CA SER A 142 -2.23 -16.59 0.29
C SER A 142 -0.82 -16.53 0.90
N PRO A 143 0.17 -15.83 0.29
CA PRO A 143 1.45 -15.63 0.96
C PRO A 143 1.29 -14.73 2.18
N VAL A 144 2.08 -14.98 3.22
CA VAL A 144 2.20 -14.12 4.40
C VAL A 144 3.63 -13.58 4.44
N ILE A 145 3.78 -12.27 4.28
CA ILE A 145 5.06 -11.56 4.36
C ILE A 145 4.96 -10.63 5.56
N ARG A 146 5.56 -11.03 6.68
CA ARG A 146 5.30 -10.41 7.98
C ARG A 146 6.58 -10.03 8.72
N ASP A 147 6.60 -8.84 9.31
CA ASP A 147 7.65 -8.40 10.24
C ASP A 147 9.08 -8.49 9.67
N ASN A 148 9.24 -8.37 8.35
CA ASN A 148 10.55 -8.39 7.69
C ASN A 148 11.13 -6.98 7.59
N ARG A 149 12.46 -6.92 7.54
CA ARG A 149 13.22 -5.69 7.23
C ARG A 149 13.89 -5.88 5.87
N ILE A 150 13.59 -5.03 4.90
CA ILE A 150 14.08 -5.16 3.52
C ILE A 150 14.83 -3.89 3.12
N HIS A 151 16.15 -4.01 2.97
CA HIS A 151 17.05 -2.92 2.64
C HIS A 151 17.57 -3.05 1.20
N GLY A 152 17.29 -2.06 0.36
CA GLY A 152 17.84 -1.98 -1.00
C GLY A 152 19.26 -1.41 -1.06
N ASN A 153 19.90 -1.47 -2.24
CA ASN A 153 21.23 -0.92 -2.45
C ASN A 153 21.20 0.58 -2.85
N ALA A 154 21.48 1.45 -1.87
CA ALA A 154 21.53 2.89 -2.07
C ALA A 154 22.56 3.36 -3.13
N GLU A 155 23.58 2.56 -3.43
CA GLU A 155 24.63 2.89 -4.41
C GLU A 155 24.14 2.75 -5.87
N VAL A 156 23.08 1.98 -6.10
CA VAL A 156 22.42 1.83 -7.41
C VAL A 156 21.42 2.97 -7.58
N VAL A 157 21.24 3.53 -8.77
CA VAL A 157 20.20 4.56 -8.97
C VAL A 157 18.80 3.94 -8.88
N SER A 158 17.84 4.65 -8.29
CA SER A 158 16.50 4.12 -7.99
C SER A 158 15.81 3.36 -9.14
N PRO A 159 15.82 3.81 -10.42
CA PRO A 159 15.19 3.08 -11.52
C PRO A 159 15.76 1.67 -11.76
N ASP A 160 17.03 1.47 -11.46
CA ASP A 160 17.80 0.25 -11.68
C ASP A 160 17.83 -0.67 -10.44
N ARG A 161 17.09 -0.32 -9.38
CA ARG A 161 16.83 -1.20 -8.24
C ARG A 161 15.57 -2.04 -8.49
N GLY A 162 15.52 -3.24 -7.92
CA GLY A 162 14.26 -3.96 -7.80
C GLY A 162 13.41 -3.43 -6.64
N ASN A 163 12.23 -4.02 -6.49
CA ASN A 163 11.27 -3.65 -5.47
C ASN A 163 11.54 -4.43 -4.18
N GLY A 164 11.10 -3.91 -3.03
CA GLY A 164 11.26 -4.62 -1.76
C GLY A 164 10.40 -5.88 -1.71
N VAL A 165 9.10 -5.71 -1.93
CA VAL A 165 8.15 -6.80 -2.16
C VAL A 165 7.51 -6.62 -3.53
N GLN A 166 7.65 -7.63 -4.39
CA GLN A 166 6.95 -7.74 -5.67
C GLN A 166 5.85 -8.80 -5.55
N LEU A 167 4.61 -8.40 -5.79
CA LEU A 167 3.46 -9.28 -5.93
C LEU A 167 2.97 -9.25 -7.39
N TRP A 168 3.06 -10.38 -8.08
CA TRP A 168 2.57 -10.53 -9.44
C TRP A 168 1.58 -11.69 -9.52
N ASP A 169 0.36 -11.44 -10.03
CA ASP A 169 -0.74 -12.42 -10.12
C ASP A 169 -1.08 -13.11 -8.78
N VAL A 170 -1.00 -12.34 -7.69
CA VAL A 170 -1.19 -12.85 -6.32
C VAL A 170 -2.64 -12.67 -5.85
N SER A 171 -3.13 -13.61 -5.04
CA SER A 171 -4.44 -13.53 -4.38
C SER A 171 -4.37 -13.86 -2.90
N GLY A 172 -5.13 -13.14 -2.08
CA GLY A 172 -5.20 -13.37 -0.63
C GLY A 172 -3.89 -13.11 0.14
N ALA A 173 -2.96 -12.33 -0.41
CA ALA A 173 -1.72 -11.99 0.29
C ALA A 173 -1.97 -11.17 1.56
N LEU A 174 -1.15 -11.43 2.57
CA LEU A 174 -1.01 -10.60 3.75
C LEU A 174 0.41 -10.05 3.80
N VAL A 175 0.58 -8.75 3.57
CA VAL A 175 1.88 -8.07 3.71
C VAL A 175 1.78 -7.09 4.87
N THR A 176 2.43 -7.41 5.99
CA THR A 176 2.24 -6.66 7.24
C THR A 176 3.46 -6.50 8.13
N GLY A 177 3.54 -5.37 8.85
CA GLY A 177 4.58 -5.13 9.84
C GLY A 177 5.99 -5.00 9.24
N ASN A 178 6.11 -4.92 7.90
CA ASN A 178 7.41 -4.88 7.26
C ASN A 178 7.97 -3.45 7.25
N GLU A 179 9.29 -3.33 7.41
CA GLU A 179 10.07 -2.11 7.18
C GLU A 179 10.80 -2.24 5.85
N ILE A 180 10.56 -1.35 4.89
CA ILE A 180 11.18 -1.40 3.56
C ILE A 180 11.77 -0.05 3.17
N TRP A 181 13.06 -0.04 2.83
CA TRP A 181 13.75 1.18 2.47
C TRP A 181 14.85 1.02 1.43
N GLU A 182 15.11 2.11 0.71
CA GLU A 182 16.15 2.22 -0.32
C GLU A 182 16.08 1.18 -1.45
N THR A 183 14.98 0.45 -1.58
CA THR A 183 14.60 -0.28 -2.80
C THR A 183 14.06 0.73 -3.83
N ARG A 184 13.64 0.27 -5.02
CA ARG A 184 12.97 1.15 -5.98
C ARG A 184 11.61 1.58 -5.47
N ASP A 185 10.69 0.63 -5.38
CA ASP A 185 9.40 0.77 -4.72
C ASP A 185 9.37 -0.15 -3.48
N GLY A 186 8.57 0.20 -2.48
CA GLY A 186 8.45 -0.56 -1.24
C GLY A 186 7.69 -1.86 -1.50
N ILE A 187 6.39 -1.73 -1.72
CA ILE A 187 5.50 -2.82 -2.11
C ILE A 187 4.92 -2.51 -3.49
N TYR A 188 5.27 -3.34 -4.48
CA TYR A 188 4.73 -3.27 -5.83
C TYR A 188 3.77 -4.44 -6.05
N ILE A 189 2.53 -4.14 -6.45
CA ILE A 189 1.49 -5.13 -6.69
C ILE A 189 0.89 -4.94 -8.08
N GLU A 190 0.96 -6.00 -8.89
CA GLU A 190 0.51 -5.99 -10.27
C GLU A 190 -0.34 -7.19 -10.64
N VAL A 191 -1.40 -6.95 -11.44
CA VAL A 191 -2.39 -7.96 -11.87
C VAL A 191 -2.87 -8.89 -10.74
N SER A 192 -2.89 -8.37 -9.51
CA SER A 192 -3.16 -9.14 -8.31
C SER A 192 -4.51 -8.75 -7.74
N HIS A 193 -5.33 -9.76 -7.44
CA HIS A 193 -6.75 -9.55 -7.20
C HIS A 193 -7.27 -10.34 -6.00
N GLY A 194 -8.40 -9.88 -5.48
CA GLY A 194 -9.28 -10.73 -4.66
C GLY A 194 -8.81 -10.90 -3.22
N GLY A 195 -8.68 -9.77 -2.52
CA GLY A 195 -8.52 -9.76 -1.06
C GLY A 195 -7.06 -9.75 -0.60
N ASN A 196 -6.15 -9.16 -1.38
CA ASN A 196 -4.82 -8.87 -0.86
C ASN A 196 -4.91 -7.70 0.13
N VAL A 197 -4.22 -7.83 1.27
CA VAL A 197 -4.21 -6.84 2.34
C VAL A 197 -2.76 -6.41 2.59
N LEU A 198 -2.50 -5.12 2.36
CA LEU A 198 -1.24 -4.47 2.72
C LEU A 198 -1.50 -3.61 3.95
N HIS A 199 -1.01 -4.02 5.13
CA HIS A 199 -1.31 -3.29 6.36
C HIS A 199 -0.17 -3.13 7.36
N ASP A 200 -0.15 -2.02 8.09
CA ASP A 200 0.84 -1.74 9.14
C ASP A 200 2.31 -1.80 8.68
N ASN A 201 2.59 -1.54 7.39
CA ASN A 201 3.96 -1.48 6.88
C ASN A 201 4.56 -0.08 7.02
N HIS A 202 5.86 -0.01 7.25
CA HIS A 202 6.65 1.22 7.30
C HIS A 202 7.59 1.29 6.09
N LEU A 203 7.34 2.27 5.21
CA LEU A 203 7.94 2.34 3.88
C LEU A 203 8.64 3.69 3.72
N HIS A 204 9.95 3.74 3.48
CA HIS A 204 10.65 5.03 3.47
C HIS A 204 11.88 5.10 2.56
N HIS A 205 12.21 6.30 2.08
CA HIS A 205 13.36 6.53 1.17
C HIS A 205 13.22 5.74 -0.14
N LEU A 206 12.03 5.84 -0.76
CA LEU A 206 11.60 5.06 -1.92
C LEU A 206 11.14 5.98 -3.06
N ARG A 207 11.07 5.45 -4.29
CA ARG A 207 10.29 6.10 -5.33
C ARG A 207 8.82 6.09 -4.92
N TYR A 208 8.22 4.90 -4.78
CA TYR A 208 6.86 4.76 -4.28
C TYR A 208 6.81 3.86 -3.05
N GLY A 209 6.06 4.27 -2.02
CA GLY A 209 5.81 3.42 -0.86
C GLY A 209 5.01 2.18 -1.26
N VAL A 210 3.76 2.40 -1.65
CA VAL A 210 2.89 1.35 -2.23
C VAL A 210 2.58 1.70 -3.68
N HIS A 211 2.80 0.75 -4.59
CA HIS A 211 2.60 0.92 -6.03
C HIS A 211 1.66 -0.15 -6.59
N TYR A 212 0.46 0.25 -7.00
CA TYR A 212 -0.53 -0.61 -7.65
C TYR A 212 -0.51 -0.45 -9.16
N MET A 213 -0.61 -1.58 -9.88
CA MET A 213 -0.82 -1.65 -11.32
C MET A 213 -1.86 -2.72 -11.65
N TYR A 214 -3.00 -2.36 -12.26
CA TYR A 214 -4.01 -3.34 -12.70
C TYR A 214 -4.47 -4.32 -11.60
N SER A 215 -4.58 -3.86 -10.35
CA SER A 215 -4.83 -4.73 -9.20
C SER A 215 -6.13 -4.31 -8.51
N HIS A 216 -7.04 -5.25 -8.26
CA HIS A 216 -8.45 -4.93 -8.00
C HIS A 216 -8.95 -5.63 -6.74
N ARG A 217 -9.90 -5.01 -6.04
CA ARG A 217 -10.55 -5.61 -4.85
C ARG A 217 -9.52 -5.99 -3.78
N ASN A 218 -8.70 -5.03 -3.40
CA ASN A 218 -7.63 -5.16 -2.40
C ASN A 218 -7.73 -4.03 -1.37
N GLU A 219 -7.07 -4.23 -0.23
CA GLU A 219 -7.06 -3.31 0.90
C GLU A 219 -5.64 -2.79 1.16
N VAL A 220 -5.52 -1.48 1.37
CA VAL A 220 -4.30 -0.81 1.80
C VAL A 220 -4.64 -0.02 3.06
N THR A 221 -4.18 -0.47 4.22
CA THR A 221 -4.57 0.15 5.49
C THR A 221 -3.46 0.33 6.51
N ASN A 222 -3.52 1.39 7.33
CA ASN A 222 -2.59 1.64 8.44
C ASN A 222 -1.10 1.64 8.07
N ASN A 223 -0.76 1.77 6.79
CA ASN A 223 0.63 1.87 6.38
C ASN A 223 1.17 3.27 6.67
N ARG A 224 2.48 3.40 6.83
CA ARG A 224 3.18 4.67 6.98
C ARG A 224 4.25 4.83 5.91
N THR A 225 4.16 5.90 5.13
CA THR A 225 5.21 6.32 4.18
C THR A 225 5.89 7.60 4.64
N HIS A 226 7.20 7.70 4.40
CA HIS A 226 7.90 9.00 4.45
C HIS A 226 9.17 9.05 3.63
N ASP A 227 9.61 10.27 3.29
CA ASP A 227 10.78 10.50 2.44
C ASP A 227 10.68 9.72 1.12
N THR A 228 9.48 9.62 0.55
CA THR A 228 9.25 8.97 -0.74
C THR A 228 8.90 9.97 -1.82
N ARG A 229 9.10 9.62 -3.09
CA ARG A 229 8.62 10.49 -4.18
C ARG A 229 7.09 10.53 -4.24
N ALA A 230 6.43 9.38 -4.05
CA ALA A 230 5.02 9.33 -3.73
C ALA A 230 4.69 8.26 -2.68
N GLY A 231 3.91 8.62 -1.67
CA GLY A 231 3.55 7.67 -0.61
C GLY A 231 2.76 6.47 -1.16
N TYR A 232 1.61 6.76 -1.76
CA TYR A 232 0.72 5.74 -2.32
C TYR A 232 0.42 6.04 -3.78
N ALA A 233 1.00 5.26 -4.69
CA ALA A 233 0.78 5.32 -6.12
C ALA A 233 -0.21 4.24 -6.56
N LEU A 234 -1.47 4.63 -6.68
CA LEU A 234 -2.58 3.76 -7.06
C LEU A 234 -2.88 3.93 -8.55
N MET A 235 -2.59 2.91 -9.37
CA MET A 235 -2.73 3.01 -10.82
C MET A 235 -3.56 1.89 -11.45
N MET A 236 -4.44 2.29 -12.38
CA MET A 236 -5.21 1.41 -13.27
C MET A 236 -5.97 0.30 -12.52
N SER A 237 -6.51 0.65 -11.36
CA SER A 237 -7.04 -0.29 -10.37
C SER A 237 -8.47 0.08 -9.97
N ASP A 238 -9.24 -0.84 -9.42
CA ASP A 238 -10.62 -0.58 -9.01
C ASP A 238 -11.04 -1.35 -7.76
N ASN A 239 -12.13 -0.87 -7.14
CA ASN A 239 -12.72 -1.46 -5.94
C ASN A 239 -11.69 -1.61 -4.81
N LEU A 240 -10.83 -0.60 -4.62
CA LEU A 240 -9.85 -0.57 -3.54
C LEU A 240 -10.46 0.02 -2.28
N GLU A 241 -10.06 -0.52 -1.13
CA GLU A 241 -10.26 0.07 0.20
C GLU A 241 -8.93 0.64 0.66
N VAL A 242 -8.81 1.97 0.70
CA VAL A 242 -7.55 2.67 1.03
C VAL A 242 -7.81 3.57 2.21
N HIS A 243 -7.44 3.13 3.40
CA HIS A 243 -7.79 3.87 4.61
C HIS A 243 -6.82 3.83 5.77
N HIS A 244 -6.87 4.89 6.58
CA HIS A 244 -6.04 5.03 7.77
C HIS A 244 -4.53 5.03 7.49
N ASN A 245 -4.14 5.22 6.23
CA ASN A 245 -2.73 5.31 5.85
C ASN A 245 -2.18 6.70 6.15
N ARG A 246 -0.88 6.78 6.43
CA ARG A 246 -0.17 8.03 6.69
C ARG A 246 0.99 8.25 5.73
N SER A 247 0.91 9.30 4.93
CA SER A 247 2.02 9.84 4.14
C SER A 247 2.57 11.10 4.83
N ALA A 248 3.89 11.24 4.87
CA ALA A 248 4.56 12.35 5.54
C ALA A 248 5.91 12.66 4.90
N ASP A 249 6.25 13.93 4.69
CA ASP A 249 7.57 14.31 4.17
C ASP A 249 7.90 13.65 2.81
N ASP A 250 6.86 13.34 2.03
CA ASP A 250 7.02 12.88 0.65
C ASP A 250 7.30 14.08 -0.28
N GLU A 251 7.82 13.83 -1.48
CA GLU A 251 8.24 14.89 -2.41
C GLU A 251 7.07 15.39 -3.29
N ASP A 252 6.53 14.52 -4.16
CA ASP A 252 5.58 14.92 -5.20
C ASP A 252 4.12 14.74 -4.75
N TYR A 253 3.80 13.55 -4.21
CA TYR A 253 2.42 13.13 -3.96
C TYR A 253 2.24 12.33 -2.67
N GLY A 254 1.19 12.64 -1.91
CA GLY A 254 0.81 11.80 -0.77
C GLY A 254 0.01 10.60 -1.26
N LEU A 255 -1.08 10.90 -1.96
CA LEU A 255 -1.92 9.96 -2.67
C LEU A 255 -1.91 10.31 -4.17
N LEU A 256 -1.43 9.39 -4.99
CA LEU A 256 -1.47 9.47 -6.45
C LEU A 256 -2.49 8.46 -6.96
N LEU A 257 -3.58 8.92 -7.58
CA LEU A 257 -4.61 8.08 -8.19
C LEU A 257 -4.61 8.32 -9.69
N ASN A 258 -4.26 7.29 -10.45
CA ASN A 258 -4.19 7.35 -11.91
C ASN A 258 -5.06 6.24 -12.51
N TYR A 259 -6.16 6.56 -13.19
CA TYR A 259 -7.13 5.57 -13.69
C TYR A 259 -7.74 4.67 -12.59
N VAL A 260 -7.92 5.19 -11.37
CA VAL A 260 -8.57 4.46 -10.26
C VAL A 260 -10.08 4.63 -10.29
N LYS A 261 -10.85 3.56 -10.06
CA LYS A 261 -12.32 3.61 -10.13
C LYS A 261 -13.02 2.87 -8.99
N GLN A 262 -14.20 3.34 -8.62
CA GLN A 262 -15.10 2.64 -7.68
C GLN A 262 -14.43 2.25 -6.36
N SER A 263 -13.46 3.05 -5.91
CA SER A 263 -12.68 2.80 -4.71
C SER A 263 -13.09 3.75 -3.58
N ALA A 264 -12.92 3.32 -2.34
CA ALA A 264 -13.08 4.15 -1.16
C ALA A 264 -11.70 4.57 -0.63
N ILE A 265 -11.50 5.88 -0.51
CA ILE A 265 -10.24 6.50 -0.10
C ILE A 265 -10.58 7.34 1.13
N HIS A 266 -10.40 6.80 2.33
CA HIS A 266 -10.91 7.46 3.52
C HIS A 266 -10.00 7.39 4.73
N HIS A 267 -10.14 8.34 5.66
CA HIS A 267 -9.35 8.35 6.91
C HIS A 267 -7.83 8.39 6.71
N ASN A 268 -7.35 8.69 5.49
CA ASN A 268 -5.92 8.80 5.23
C ASN A 268 -5.41 10.17 5.70
N ARG A 269 -4.16 10.20 6.15
CA ARG A 269 -3.50 11.42 6.60
C ARG A 269 -2.27 11.70 5.73
N VAL A 270 -2.20 12.90 5.18
CA VAL A 270 -1.00 13.42 4.51
C VAL A 270 -0.51 14.62 5.32
N ASP A 271 0.51 14.42 6.15
CA ASP A 271 0.95 15.41 7.15
C ASP A 271 2.35 15.12 7.76
N PRO A 272 3.35 16.00 7.59
CA PRO A 272 3.34 17.17 6.71
C PRO A 272 3.29 16.74 5.23
N GLY A 273 2.72 17.60 4.40
CA GLY A 273 2.34 17.24 3.04
C GLY A 273 3.34 17.61 1.95
N PRO A 274 3.36 16.85 0.83
CA PRO A 274 4.21 17.06 -0.36
C PRO A 274 3.73 18.23 -1.23
N GLU A 275 4.24 18.32 -2.47
CA GLU A 275 3.70 19.25 -3.48
C GLU A 275 2.16 19.11 -3.60
N LYS A 276 1.64 17.87 -3.72
CA LYS A 276 0.19 17.63 -3.80
C LYS A 276 -0.24 16.52 -2.84
N CYS A 277 -1.12 16.84 -1.88
CA CYS A 277 -1.56 15.83 -0.92
C CYS A 277 -2.32 14.70 -1.64
N ALA A 278 -3.19 15.06 -2.58
CA ALA A 278 -3.85 14.12 -3.46
C ALA A 278 -3.81 14.58 -4.93
N PHE A 279 -3.34 13.73 -5.83
CA PHE A 279 -3.40 13.93 -7.28
C PHE A 279 -4.29 12.86 -7.92
N VAL A 280 -5.35 13.32 -8.59
CA VAL A 280 -6.43 12.49 -9.13
C VAL A 280 -6.50 12.70 -10.64
N TYR A 281 -5.97 11.72 -11.38
CA TYR A 281 -5.84 11.73 -12.82
C TYR A 281 -6.70 10.63 -13.45
N ASN A 282 -7.67 11.04 -14.26
CA ASN A 282 -8.65 10.15 -14.90
C ASN A 282 -9.25 9.07 -13.97
N ALA A 283 -9.45 9.43 -12.70
CA ALA A 283 -9.99 8.53 -11.69
C ALA A 283 -11.44 8.94 -11.39
N GLN A 284 -12.37 7.99 -11.38
CA GLN A 284 -13.81 8.26 -11.43
C GLN A 284 -14.61 7.36 -10.48
N TYR A 285 -15.75 7.86 -10.00
CA TYR A 285 -16.65 7.10 -9.11
C TYR A 285 -16.02 6.65 -7.79
N ASN A 286 -14.96 7.32 -7.34
CA ASN A 286 -14.35 7.04 -6.04
C ASN A 286 -15.02 7.87 -4.94
N ASP A 287 -14.98 7.36 -3.71
CA ASP A 287 -15.50 8.03 -2.52
C ASP A 287 -14.32 8.49 -1.65
N PHE A 288 -14.13 9.81 -1.53
CA PHE A 288 -13.10 10.43 -0.71
C PHE A 288 -13.74 11.07 0.50
N HIS A 289 -13.52 10.49 1.68
CA HIS A 289 -14.07 11.06 2.91
C HIS A 289 -13.18 10.87 4.13
N HIS A 290 -13.28 11.79 5.09
CA HIS A 290 -12.53 11.72 6.35
C HIS A 290 -11.01 11.73 6.18
N ASN A 291 -10.49 12.12 5.01
CA ASN A 291 -9.06 12.29 4.82
C ASN A 291 -8.61 13.64 5.39
N ARG A 292 -7.39 13.67 5.92
CA ARG A 292 -6.74 14.86 6.46
C ARG A 292 -5.52 15.21 5.61
N PHE A 293 -5.62 16.31 4.87
CA PHE A 293 -4.58 16.80 3.98
C PHE A 293 -4.00 18.08 4.55
N ARG A 294 -2.75 18.04 5.03
CA ARG A 294 -2.14 19.17 5.74
C ARG A 294 -0.80 19.59 5.14
N GLY A 295 -0.66 20.89 4.91
CA GLY A 295 0.63 21.53 4.60
C GLY A 295 1.15 21.32 3.18
N CYS A 296 0.29 20.91 2.24
CA CYS A 296 0.68 20.74 0.84
C CYS A 296 0.71 22.06 0.04
N GLU A 297 1.44 22.09 -1.09
CA GLU A 297 1.28 23.22 -2.04
C GLU A 297 -0.10 23.20 -2.70
N VAL A 298 -0.62 22.00 -3.00
CA VAL A 298 -1.99 21.76 -3.46
C VAL A 298 -2.65 20.68 -2.58
N GLY A 299 -3.79 20.99 -1.98
CA GLY A 299 -4.54 20.02 -1.16
C GLY A 299 -5.06 18.84 -2.01
N ILE A 300 -5.81 19.14 -3.07
CA ILE A 300 -6.21 18.12 -4.04
C ILE A 300 -6.22 18.67 -5.47
N HIS A 301 -5.63 17.92 -6.39
CA HIS A 301 -5.59 18.25 -7.81
C HIS A 301 -6.34 17.20 -8.63
N LEU A 302 -7.43 17.61 -9.29
CA LEU A 302 -8.22 16.75 -10.16
C LEU A 302 -8.07 17.20 -11.62
N THR A 303 -7.74 16.26 -12.50
CA THR A 303 -7.56 16.52 -13.93
C THR A 303 -7.95 15.31 -14.78
N ALA A 304 -7.86 15.47 -16.11
CA ALA A 304 -8.04 14.41 -17.11
C ALA A 304 -9.37 13.65 -17.00
N GLY A 305 -10.46 14.36 -16.71
CA GLY A 305 -11.80 13.77 -16.70
C GLY A 305 -12.16 13.02 -15.41
N SER A 306 -11.52 13.35 -14.29
CA SER A 306 -11.81 12.80 -12.95
C SER A 306 -13.15 13.27 -12.37
N PHE A 307 -14.25 12.92 -13.03
CA PHE A 307 -15.63 13.26 -12.65
C PHE A 307 -16.29 12.14 -11.84
N HIS A 308 -17.48 12.42 -11.29
CA HIS A 308 -18.29 11.47 -10.50
C HIS A 308 -17.66 10.93 -9.22
N ASN A 309 -16.52 11.48 -8.79
CA ASN A 309 -16.00 11.24 -7.45
C ASN A 309 -16.86 11.98 -6.42
N ARG A 310 -17.08 11.34 -5.27
CA ARG A 310 -17.71 11.96 -4.10
C ARG A 310 -16.58 12.43 -3.19
N ILE A 311 -16.59 13.70 -2.83
CA ILE A 311 -15.53 14.31 -2.01
C ILE A 311 -16.25 15.09 -0.91
N HIS A 312 -16.32 14.51 0.28
CA HIS A 312 -17.04 15.08 1.42
C HIS A 312 -16.35 14.73 2.73
N GLN A 313 -16.55 15.55 3.76
CA GLN A 313 -16.02 15.34 5.10
C GLN A 313 -14.51 15.13 5.13
N ASN A 314 -13.74 15.77 4.24
CA ASN A 314 -12.28 15.80 4.33
C ASN A 314 -11.84 17.09 5.03
N ALA A 315 -10.63 17.11 5.58
CA ALA A 315 -10.02 18.28 6.18
C ALA A 315 -8.83 18.75 5.34
N PHE A 316 -8.99 19.90 4.68
CA PHE A 316 -7.94 20.57 3.91
C PHE A 316 -7.31 21.69 4.74
N LEU A 317 -6.12 21.43 5.25
CA LEU A 317 -5.46 22.19 6.30
C LEU A 317 -4.20 22.87 5.78
N HIS A 318 -4.21 24.20 5.77
CA HIS A 318 -3.03 25.02 5.47
C HIS A 318 -2.36 24.67 4.15
N SER A 319 -3.12 24.23 3.14
CA SER A 319 -2.58 24.07 1.79
C SER A 319 -2.48 25.44 1.12
N ARG A 320 -1.43 25.70 0.35
CA ARG A 320 -1.30 27.01 -0.34
C ARG A 320 -2.40 27.23 -1.38
N ASN A 321 -2.82 26.14 -2.03
CA ASN A 321 -4.02 26.08 -2.87
C ASN A 321 -4.83 24.87 -2.41
N GLN A 322 -6.03 25.05 -1.86
CA GLN A 322 -6.81 23.91 -1.37
C GLN A 322 -7.18 22.95 -2.49
N VAL A 323 -7.61 23.49 -3.62
CA VAL A 323 -8.03 22.70 -4.78
C VAL A 323 -7.39 23.25 -6.04
N LYS A 324 -7.04 22.33 -6.94
CA LYS A 324 -6.78 22.61 -8.35
C LYS A 324 -7.66 21.70 -9.19
N TYR A 325 -8.74 22.25 -9.74
CA TYR A 325 -9.64 21.51 -10.62
C TYR A 325 -9.48 21.93 -12.08
N VAL A 326 -9.07 20.99 -12.92
CA VAL A 326 -8.94 21.16 -14.37
C VAL A 326 -10.07 20.40 -15.06
N GLY A 327 -11.22 21.08 -15.16
CA GLY A 327 -12.41 20.55 -15.82
C GLY A 327 -13.40 21.65 -16.18
N ASN A 328 -14.42 21.29 -16.96
CA ASN A 328 -15.48 22.19 -17.42
C ASN A 328 -16.87 21.78 -16.89
N ARG A 329 -16.92 20.89 -15.90
CA ARG A 329 -18.16 20.43 -15.26
C ARG A 329 -18.27 21.01 -13.86
N GLU A 330 -19.49 21.27 -13.43
CA GLU A 330 -19.74 21.57 -12.02
C GLU A 330 -19.61 20.29 -11.19
N GLN A 331 -19.06 20.43 -9.98
CA GLN A 331 -18.85 19.34 -9.05
C GLN A 331 -19.38 19.77 -7.67
N GLU A 332 -20.28 18.97 -7.11
CA GLU A 332 -20.77 19.15 -5.73
C GLU A 332 -19.91 18.33 -4.77
N TRP A 333 -19.26 19.01 -3.84
CA TRP A 333 -18.36 18.44 -2.83
C TRP A 333 -18.98 18.51 -1.44
N SER A 334 -20.27 18.20 -1.37
CA SER A 334 -21.00 17.91 -0.14
C SER A 334 -21.96 16.76 -0.40
N ARG A 335 -22.30 16.03 0.66
CA ARG A 335 -23.19 14.87 0.61
C ARG A 335 -24.02 14.82 1.87
N ASP A 336 -25.31 14.55 1.72
CA ASP A 336 -26.25 14.40 2.84
C ASP A 336 -26.19 15.59 3.83
N GLY A 337 -26.05 16.81 3.29
CA GLY A 337 -25.95 18.05 4.06
C GLY A 337 -24.60 18.31 4.71
N ARG A 338 -23.55 17.54 4.40
CA ARG A 338 -22.20 17.68 4.99
C ARG A 338 -21.13 17.78 3.92
N GLY A 339 -20.33 18.83 3.98
CA GLY A 339 -19.22 19.15 3.08
C GLY A 339 -17.87 18.79 3.68
N ASN A 340 -16.85 19.51 3.27
CA ASN A 340 -15.47 19.38 3.74
C ASN A 340 -15.10 20.56 4.64
N TYR A 341 -14.08 20.39 5.47
CA TYR A 341 -13.44 21.47 6.20
C TYR A 341 -12.33 22.10 5.34
N TRP A 342 -12.30 23.44 5.31
CA TRP A 342 -11.31 24.23 4.57
C TRP A 342 -10.70 25.27 5.50
N SER A 343 -9.38 25.21 5.73
CA SER A 343 -8.72 26.15 6.65
C SER A 343 -8.73 27.63 6.21
N ASP A 344 -9.09 27.90 4.96
CA ASP A 344 -9.23 29.23 4.36
C ASP A 344 -10.71 29.63 4.16
N TYR A 345 -11.66 28.85 4.70
CA TYR A 345 -13.06 29.22 4.71
C TYR A 345 -13.29 30.43 5.61
N LEU A 346 -13.91 31.47 5.06
CA LEU A 346 -14.20 32.74 5.75
C LEU A 346 -15.70 32.97 5.93
N GLY A 347 -16.52 31.93 5.75
CA GLY A 347 -17.96 32.03 6.01
C GLY A 347 -18.26 32.03 7.51
N TRP A 348 -19.54 31.99 7.82
CA TRP A 348 -20.06 32.00 9.18
C TRP A 348 -21.14 30.93 9.30
N ASP A 349 -21.42 30.56 10.54
CA ASP A 349 -22.44 29.60 10.95
C ASP A 349 -23.32 30.32 11.97
N THR A 350 -24.50 30.79 11.54
CA THR A 350 -25.37 31.64 12.34
C THR A 350 -26.26 30.82 13.28
N ASP A 351 -26.63 29.60 12.89
CA ASP A 351 -27.51 28.72 13.66
C ASP A 351 -26.75 27.75 14.57
N GLY A 352 -25.42 27.67 14.42
CA GLY A 352 -24.51 26.95 15.30
C GLY A 352 -24.52 25.44 15.08
N ASP A 353 -24.89 24.97 13.88
CA ASP A 353 -24.99 23.54 13.57
C ASP A 353 -23.66 22.90 13.13
N GLY A 354 -22.59 23.71 13.04
CA GLY A 354 -21.25 23.31 12.62
C GLY A 354 -21.05 23.30 11.11
N ILE A 355 -22.01 23.80 10.34
CA ILE A 355 -21.98 23.93 8.88
C ILE A 355 -22.03 25.42 8.52
N GLY A 356 -21.20 25.83 7.57
CA GLY A 356 -21.18 27.22 7.12
C GLY A 356 -22.39 27.57 6.24
N ASP A 357 -23.03 28.69 6.56
CA ASP A 357 -24.21 29.24 5.85
C ASP A 357 -23.90 29.65 4.40
N VAL A 358 -22.62 29.84 4.07
CA VAL A 358 -22.16 30.31 2.77
C VAL A 358 -21.44 29.19 2.03
N PRO A 359 -21.89 28.76 0.84
CA PRO A 359 -21.17 27.73 0.08
C PRO A 359 -19.73 28.13 -0.26
N TYR A 360 -18.79 27.21 -0.04
CA TYR A 360 -17.40 27.36 -0.43
C TYR A 360 -17.21 27.00 -1.91
N ARG A 361 -16.44 27.81 -2.64
CA ARG A 361 -16.21 27.63 -4.08
C ARG A 361 -14.74 27.81 -4.41
N PRO A 362 -13.93 26.76 -4.24
CA PRO A 362 -12.54 26.81 -4.65
C PRO A 362 -12.49 26.72 -6.18
N ASN A 363 -11.51 27.38 -6.81
CA ASN A 363 -11.30 27.41 -8.27
C ASN A 363 -12.27 28.34 -9.03
N ASP A 364 -12.62 29.48 -8.46
CA ASP A 364 -13.40 30.51 -9.16
C ASP A 364 -12.58 31.16 -10.32
N MET A 365 -13.15 32.12 -11.04
CA MET A 365 -12.40 32.77 -12.15
C MET A 365 -11.18 33.54 -11.65
N VAL A 366 -11.21 34.07 -10.44
CA VAL A 366 -10.07 34.75 -9.83
C VAL A 366 -8.97 33.73 -9.56
N ASP A 367 -9.32 32.56 -9.02
CA ASP A 367 -8.36 31.49 -8.78
C ASP A 367 -7.74 30.98 -10.10
N LYS A 368 -8.54 30.81 -11.16
CA LYS A 368 -8.04 30.47 -12.50
C LYS A 368 -7.12 31.56 -13.07
N LEU A 369 -7.40 32.83 -12.79
CA LEU A 369 -6.56 33.96 -13.18
C LEU A 369 -5.21 33.92 -12.44
N ILE A 370 -5.21 33.59 -11.14
CA ILE A 370 -4.00 33.41 -10.33
C ILE A 370 -3.13 32.28 -10.88
N TRP A 371 -3.73 31.16 -11.28
CA TRP A 371 -2.95 30.06 -11.87
C TRP A 371 -2.31 30.46 -13.20
N LYS A 372 -3.02 31.23 -14.03
CA LYS A 372 -2.50 31.70 -15.31
C LYS A 372 -1.46 32.81 -15.14
N TYR A 373 -1.63 33.66 -14.15
CA TYR A 373 -0.77 34.81 -13.86
C TYR A 373 -0.46 34.90 -12.36
N PRO A 374 0.56 34.18 -11.86
CA PRO A 374 0.88 34.13 -10.43
C PRO A 374 1.11 35.51 -9.77
N LEU A 375 1.58 36.50 -10.54
CA LEU A 375 1.78 37.89 -10.08
C LEU A 375 0.49 38.58 -9.60
N VAL A 376 -0.68 38.11 -10.04
CA VAL A 376 -1.99 38.65 -9.62
C VAL A 376 -2.25 38.42 -8.12
N ARG A 377 -1.53 37.50 -7.47
CA ARG A 377 -1.65 37.27 -6.01
C ARG A 377 -1.44 38.52 -5.16
N ILE A 378 -0.64 39.48 -5.65
CA ILE A 378 -0.40 40.76 -4.94
C ILE A 378 -1.69 41.59 -4.82
N LEU A 379 -2.67 41.34 -5.70
CA LEU A 379 -3.93 42.08 -5.78
C LEU A 379 -5.09 41.39 -5.05
N MET A 380 -4.86 40.29 -4.31
CA MET A 380 -5.95 39.48 -3.74
C MET A 380 -6.90 40.25 -2.83
N ASN A 381 -6.36 41.19 -2.05
CA ASN A 381 -7.15 42.02 -1.15
C ASN A 381 -7.55 43.36 -1.79
N SER A 382 -7.29 43.55 -3.09
CA SER A 382 -7.65 44.79 -3.78
C SER A 382 -9.17 44.88 -3.96
N PRO A 383 -9.74 46.11 -3.96
CA PRO A 383 -11.16 46.33 -4.25
C PRO A 383 -11.61 45.74 -5.58
N ALA A 384 -10.73 45.67 -6.59
CA ALA A 384 -11.03 45.11 -7.90
C ALA A 384 -11.32 43.59 -7.82
N VAL A 385 -10.50 42.84 -7.09
CA VAL A 385 -10.70 41.40 -6.89
C VAL A 385 -11.95 41.11 -6.05
N GLN A 386 -12.18 41.90 -4.99
CA GLN A 386 -13.39 41.77 -4.17
C GLN A 386 -14.66 42.07 -4.99
N THR A 387 -14.63 43.11 -5.82
CA THR A 387 -15.75 43.47 -6.71
C THR A 387 -16.01 42.35 -7.72
N LEU A 388 -14.96 41.76 -8.29
CA LEU A 388 -15.10 40.65 -9.24
C LEU A 388 -15.76 39.43 -8.57
N ARG A 389 -15.34 39.07 -7.35
CA ARG A 389 -15.98 37.99 -6.57
C ARG A 389 -17.44 38.29 -6.25
N TRP A 390 -17.75 39.53 -5.85
CA TRP A 390 -19.13 39.95 -5.59
C TRP A 390 -20.01 39.88 -6.85
N ILE A 391 -19.51 40.33 -8.00
CA ILE A 391 -20.22 40.22 -9.29
C ILE A 391 -20.53 38.74 -9.60
N GLN A 392 -19.59 37.83 -9.39
CA GLN A 392 -19.83 36.40 -9.62
C GLN A 392 -20.86 35.79 -8.67
N GLN A 393 -20.94 36.30 -7.43
CA GLN A 393 -21.98 35.92 -6.49
C GLN A 393 -23.37 36.38 -6.98
N GLN A 394 -23.50 37.63 -7.43
CA GLN A 394 -24.76 38.23 -7.87
C GLN A 394 -25.23 37.76 -9.25
N PHE A 395 -24.31 37.43 -10.16
CA PHE A 395 -24.60 37.04 -11.54
C PHE A 395 -24.13 35.61 -11.83
N PRO A 396 -24.94 34.58 -11.52
CA PRO A 396 -24.58 33.17 -11.74
C PRO A 396 -24.17 32.83 -13.18
N ALA A 397 -24.68 33.56 -14.18
CA ALA A 397 -24.33 33.37 -15.60
C ALA A 397 -22.84 33.66 -15.91
N LEU A 398 -22.13 34.38 -15.04
CA LEU A 398 -20.70 34.68 -15.16
C LEU A 398 -19.82 33.69 -14.38
N ARG A 399 -20.39 32.64 -13.78
CA ARG A 399 -19.63 31.63 -13.04
C ARG A 399 -18.98 30.66 -14.01
N SER A 400 -17.70 30.38 -13.79
CA SER A 400 -17.03 29.28 -14.49
C SER A 400 -17.42 27.96 -13.81
N PRO A 401 -17.76 26.91 -14.57
CA PRO A 401 -17.93 25.58 -14.00
C PRO A 401 -16.71 25.19 -13.16
N GLY A 402 -16.98 24.63 -11.99
CA GLY A 402 -15.96 24.35 -10.99
C GLY A 402 -16.50 23.59 -9.79
N VAL A 403 -15.72 23.61 -8.72
CA VAL A 403 -16.07 22.94 -7.47
C VAL A 403 -16.96 23.85 -6.62
N THR A 404 -18.03 23.30 -6.07
CA THR A 404 -18.82 23.94 -5.02
C THR A 404 -19.01 22.95 -3.89
N ASP A 405 -18.76 23.41 -2.67
CA ASP A 405 -19.15 22.74 -1.44
C ASP A 405 -20.26 23.57 -0.79
N ARG A 406 -21.49 23.06 -0.80
CA ARG A 406 -22.65 23.78 -0.25
C ARG A 406 -22.75 23.74 1.27
N HIS A 407 -22.04 22.84 1.92
CA HIS A 407 -22.17 22.60 3.35
C HIS A 407 -20.78 22.52 4.01
N PRO A 408 -19.92 23.54 3.82
CA PRO A 408 -18.56 23.51 4.35
C PRO A 408 -18.59 23.34 5.87
N LEU A 409 -17.73 22.48 6.41
CA LEU A 409 -17.65 22.24 7.85
C LEU A 409 -16.90 23.39 8.54
N MET A 410 -17.33 23.77 9.73
CA MET A 410 -16.72 24.85 10.52
C MET A 410 -15.52 24.42 11.37
N ASP A 411 -15.39 23.11 11.64
CA ASP A 411 -14.34 22.55 12.51
C ASP A 411 -13.66 21.35 11.84
N PRO A 412 -12.31 21.26 11.83
CA PRO A 412 -11.60 20.08 11.34
C PRO A 412 -11.78 18.84 12.22
N GLU A 413 -12.21 18.94 13.48
CA GLU A 413 -12.48 17.80 14.36
C GLU A 413 -13.81 17.10 14.04
N GLY A 414 -14.72 17.78 13.32
CA GLY A 414 -15.91 17.16 12.72
C GLY A 414 -15.60 16.16 11.59
N VAL A 415 -14.30 15.92 11.33
CA VAL A 415 -13.71 15.01 10.35
C VAL A 415 -13.01 13.79 11.02
N THR A 416 -12.91 13.75 12.35
CA THR A 416 -12.36 12.59 13.11
C THR A 416 -13.45 11.56 13.46
N PRO A 417 -13.09 10.27 13.61
CA PRO A 417 -13.78 9.09 13.06
C PRO A 417 -15.26 8.94 13.40
#